data_AF-A0A9D0ZPD5-F1
#
_entry.id   AF-A0A9D0ZPD5-F1
#
_cell.length_a   1.000
_cell.length_b   1.000
_cell.length_c   1.000
_cell.angle_alpha   90.00
_cell.angle_beta   90.00
_cell.angle_gamma   90.00
#
_symmetry.space_group_name_H-M   'P 1'
#
loop_
_entity.id
_entity.type
_entity.pdbx_description
1 polymer ?
#
loop_
_entity_poly.entity_id
_entity_poly.type
_entity_poly.pdbx_seq_one_letter_code
_entity_poly.pdbx_strand_id
1 'polypeptide(L)'
;MKKFIDEFKYRPQTPEIVETSDYNAFPNKELLDKLRNEIIQNLIDNNVKNGETMDDFVKKQTSEIIDRYDLSNAERSYIYNLIDNEINGFGPLTELLKDHEITEIMVNSPSEIYIELNGKLIKDETVSFINNDHIIRVIQRLIQPLGRTIDTAHPMVDARLQDGSRLNAVLPPLSLKGPVLTIRKFKPELATIDDFLRTGTLTPYMARFLEACVHAKLNILIVGGTGAGKTTLLNVLSSFCDPADRIITIEDAAELRLKQSHVISLETRSDNYEGSGAVTIRDLVINSLRMRPDRIIVGEVRGKEAFDMLQAMNTGHEGSMTTMHANSPEDALNRLETMVLMNGVEIPVTAIREYIESAIQIVVQVTRFSDGRRRVSAINEITGIKNGEIEQKEIFKFKQTGVMPNGEVIGEFLMHKYIPKVYSRIKVRDIDDLTDIFGK
;
A
#
# COMPACT_ATOMS: atom_id res chain seq x y z
N MET A 1 -37.54 12.85 13.35
CA MET A 1 -36.73 12.03 14.28
C MET A 1 -35.71 12.94 14.94
N LYS A 2 -35.68 12.99 16.29
CA LYS A 2 -34.61 13.67 17.03
C LYS A 2 -33.32 12.85 16.90
N LYS A 3 -32.16 13.49 16.76
CA LYS A 3 -30.89 12.79 16.70
C LYS A 3 -30.57 12.27 18.11
N PHE A 4 -29.97 11.09 18.22
CA PHE A 4 -29.59 10.45 19.49
C PHE A 4 -28.78 11.37 20.42
N ILE A 5 -28.03 12.31 19.84
CA ILE A 5 -27.21 13.31 20.55
C ILE A 5 -28.06 14.36 21.28
N ASP A 6 -29.27 14.66 20.77
CA ASP A 6 -30.16 15.67 21.33
C ASP A 6 -30.78 15.22 22.68
N GLU A 7 -30.81 13.91 22.94
CA GLU A 7 -31.42 13.30 24.12
C GLU A 7 -30.52 13.39 25.37
N PHE A 8 -29.20 13.45 25.17
CA PHE A 8 -28.22 13.44 26.25
C PHE A 8 -27.64 14.82 26.60
N LYS A 9 -28.10 15.90 25.96
CA LYS A 9 -27.52 17.26 26.08
C LYS A 9 -25.98 17.25 25.97
N TYR A 10 -25.43 16.30 25.24
CA TYR A 10 -23.99 16.14 25.09
C TYR A 10 -23.50 17.23 24.15
N ARG A 11 -22.83 18.24 24.70
CA ARG A 11 -22.02 19.15 23.92
C ARG A 11 -20.68 18.46 23.75
N PRO A 12 -20.28 18.05 22.53
CA PRO A 12 -18.92 17.59 22.33
C PRO A 12 -18.01 18.73 22.77
N GLN A 13 -17.26 18.52 23.84
CA GLN A 13 -16.02 19.26 24.01
C GLN A 13 -15.12 18.70 22.93
N THR A 14 -15.14 19.33 21.76
CA THR A 14 -13.97 19.30 20.91
C THR A 14 -12.88 19.86 21.81
N PRO A 15 -11.83 19.09 22.17
CA PRO A 15 -10.63 19.75 22.62
C PRO A 15 -10.33 20.77 21.52
N GLU A 16 -10.15 22.04 21.87
CA GLU A 16 -9.38 22.91 20.99
C GLU A 16 -7.98 22.27 20.97
N ILE A 17 -7.80 21.32 20.07
CA ILE A 17 -6.47 20.92 19.65
C ILE A 17 -6.00 22.16 18.90
N VAL A 18 -5.29 23.03 19.63
CA VAL A 18 -4.44 24.01 18.98
C VAL A 18 -3.34 23.18 18.33
N GLU A 19 -3.60 22.73 17.10
CA GLU A 19 -2.54 22.30 16.19
C GLU A 19 -1.70 23.55 15.95
N THR A 20 -0.72 23.78 16.82
CA THR A 20 0.38 24.65 16.48
C THR A 20 1.13 23.94 15.37
N SER A 21 0.88 24.33 14.11
CA SER A 21 1.81 23.98 13.05
C SER A 21 3.19 24.50 13.44
N ASP A 22 4.25 23.78 13.04
CA ASP A 22 5.64 24.14 13.34
C ASP A 22 6.00 25.59 12.90
N TYR A 23 5.18 26.22 12.05
CA TYR A 23 5.30 27.63 11.66
C TYR A 23 5.03 28.66 12.74
N ASN A 24 4.50 28.25 13.90
CA ASN A 24 4.52 29.11 15.08
C ASN A 24 5.88 29.11 15.79
N ALA A 25 6.74 28.10 15.55
CA ALA A 25 8.02 27.96 16.24
C ALA A 25 9.16 28.76 15.61
N PHE A 26 9.15 29.01 14.29
CA PHE A 26 10.15 29.88 13.62
C PHE A 26 9.55 30.64 12.41
N PRO A 27 8.89 31.80 12.65
CA PRO A 27 8.13 32.51 11.60
C PRO A 27 8.99 33.07 10.46
N ASN A 28 10.24 33.42 10.74
CA ASN A 28 11.14 34.05 9.77
C ASN A 28 11.93 33.01 8.96
N LYS A 29 11.36 32.57 7.83
CA LYS A 29 11.97 31.56 6.95
C LYS A 29 13.34 31.97 6.39
N GLU A 30 13.50 33.24 6.03
CA GLU A 30 14.75 33.74 5.46
C GLU A 30 15.90 33.69 6.48
N LEU A 31 15.60 34.04 7.74
CA LEU A 31 16.55 33.91 8.84
C LEU A 31 16.86 32.44 9.14
N LEU A 32 15.86 31.57 9.14
CA LEU A 32 16.04 30.14 9.35
C LEU A 32 16.98 29.51 8.31
N ASP A 33 16.75 29.78 7.02
CA ASP A 33 17.59 29.27 5.94
C ASP A 33 19.02 29.81 6.03
N LYS A 34 19.18 31.10 6.40
CA LYS A 34 20.50 31.69 6.64
C LYS A 34 21.23 30.99 7.80
N LEU A 35 20.56 30.81 8.93
CA LEU A 35 21.14 30.15 10.12
C LEU A 35 21.53 28.71 9.81
N ARG A 36 20.66 27.96 9.14
CA ARG A 36 20.92 26.58 8.74
C ARG A 36 22.15 26.46 7.85
N ASN A 37 22.28 27.33 6.85
CA ASN A 37 23.46 27.37 5.98
C ASN A 37 24.74 27.72 6.76
N GLU A 38 24.68 28.72 7.65
CA GLU A 38 25.82 29.12 8.48
C GLU A 38 26.27 27.98 9.41
N ILE A 39 25.31 27.30 10.06
CA ILE A 39 25.59 26.20 10.98
C ILE A 39 26.17 24.99 10.23
N ILE A 40 25.57 24.58 9.12
CA ILE A 40 26.05 23.41 8.38
C ILE A 40 27.43 23.68 7.77
N GLN A 41 27.66 24.87 7.21
CA GLN A 41 28.98 25.22 6.69
C GLN A 41 30.04 25.21 7.79
N ASN A 42 29.71 25.75 8.96
CA ASN A 42 30.61 25.74 10.11
C ASN A 42 30.93 24.31 10.58
N LEU A 43 29.93 23.42 10.63
CA LEU A 43 30.11 22.00 10.97
C LEU A 43 31.00 21.26 9.96
N ILE A 44 30.99 21.66 8.68
CA ILE A 44 31.86 21.09 7.65
C ILE A 44 33.29 21.62 7.81
N ASP A 45 33.45 22.91 8.11
CA ASP A 45 34.76 23.58 8.19
C ASP A 45 35.52 23.20 9.48
N ASN A 46 34.81 22.76 10.53
CA ASN A 46 35.37 22.41 11.83
C ASN A 46 35.33 20.90 12.08
N ASN A 47 36.43 20.34 12.58
CA ASN A 47 36.51 18.92 12.94
C ASN A 47 36.15 18.69 14.41
N VAL A 48 35.50 17.55 14.68
CA VAL A 48 35.26 17.06 16.04
C VAL A 48 36.60 16.90 16.76
N LYS A 49 36.74 17.48 17.96
CA LYS A 49 37.98 17.38 18.75
C LYS A 49 38.10 16.00 19.39
N ASN A 50 39.33 15.54 19.58
CA ASN A 50 39.59 14.27 20.27
C ASN A 50 39.00 14.27 21.69
N GLY A 51 38.06 13.35 21.95
CA GLY A 51 37.37 13.20 23.24
C GLY A 51 36.02 13.92 23.36
N GLU A 52 35.59 14.65 22.33
CA GLU A 52 34.25 15.27 22.24
C GLU A 52 33.29 14.32 21.50
N THR A 53 32.05 14.19 21.98
CA THR A 53 31.03 13.45 21.23
C THR A 53 30.54 14.28 20.05
N MET A 54 30.04 13.64 18.98
CA MET A 54 29.48 14.36 17.84
C MET A 54 28.32 15.27 18.27
N ASP A 55 27.44 14.79 19.15
CA ASP A 55 26.31 15.56 19.66
C ASP A 55 26.74 16.80 20.45
N ASP A 56 27.79 16.70 21.28
CA ASP A 56 28.30 17.84 22.05
C ASP A 56 28.96 18.88 21.13
N PHE A 57 29.71 18.43 20.13
CA PHE A 57 30.31 19.29 19.11
C PHE A 57 29.23 20.07 18.34
N VAL A 58 28.18 19.37 17.90
CA VAL A 58 27.06 19.96 17.14
C VAL A 58 26.30 20.97 17.99
N LYS A 59 25.96 20.62 19.23
CA LYS A 59 25.28 21.54 20.16
C LYS A 59 26.10 22.80 20.38
N LYS A 60 27.40 22.65 20.57
CA LYS A 60 28.31 23.78 20.80
C LYS A 60 28.41 24.70 19.59
N GLN A 61 28.69 24.16 18.40
CA GLN A 61 28.81 24.98 17.18
C GLN A 61 27.48 25.66 16.83
N THR A 62 26.36 24.96 17.03
CA THR A 62 25.02 25.53 16.86
C THR A 62 24.79 26.67 17.86
N SER A 63 25.09 26.47 19.15
CA SER A 63 25.00 27.50 20.22
C SER A 63 25.76 28.78 19.83
N GLU A 64 27.02 28.63 19.43
CA GLU A 64 27.93 29.75 19.10
C GLU A 64 27.40 30.66 17.96
N ILE A 65 26.57 30.10 17.07
CA ILE A 65 25.94 30.84 15.97
C ILE A 65 24.60 31.42 16.42
N ILE A 66 23.71 30.61 17.00
CA ILE A 66 22.36 31.08 17.38
C ILE A 66 22.40 32.12 18.51
N ASP A 67 23.43 32.11 19.37
CA ASP A 67 23.62 33.10 20.43
C ASP A 67 23.90 34.51 19.91
N ARG A 68 24.23 34.66 18.62
CA ARG A 68 24.39 35.97 17.95
C ARG A 68 23.05 36.61 17.59
N TYR A 69 21.94 35.88 17.75
CA TYR A 69 20.61 36.29 17.34
C TYR A 69 19.65 36.29 18.53
N ASP A 70 18.70 37.23 18.53
CA ASP A 70 17.64 37.30 19.53
C ASP A 70 16.53 36.30 19.17
N LEU A 71 16.71 35.05 19.61
CA LEU A 71 15.81 33.94 19.36
C LEU A 71 15.16 33.47 20.65
N SER A 72 13.86 33.21 20.60
CA SER A 72 13.10 32.57 21.67
C SER A 72 13.59 31.14 21.94
N ASN A 73 13.24 30.60 23.10
CA ASN A 73 13.57 29.21 23.43
C ASN A 73 12.96 28.21 22.43
N ALA A 74 11.75 28.50 21.91
CA ALA A 74 11.10 27.67 20.90
C ALA A 74 11.88 27.66 19.58
N GLU A 75 12.31 28.85 19.11
CA GLU A 75 13.11 29.00 17.90
C GLU A 75 14.48 28.29 18.01
N ARG A 76 15.13 28.42 19.17
CA ARG A 76 16.39 27.72 19.47
C ARG A 76 16.22 26.22 19.44
N SER A 77 15.22 25.68 20.15
CA SER A 77 14.90 24.25 20.16
C SER A 77 14.58 23.73 18.77
N TYR A 78 13.85 24.51 17.96
CA TYR A 78 13.55 24.16 16.57
C TYR A 78 14.82 24.03 15.72
N ILE A 79 15.74 25.00 15.79
CA ILE A 79 17.02 24.92 15.07
C ILE A 79 17.83 23.70 15.53
N TYR A 80 17.91 23.44 16.84
CA TYR A 80 18.62 22.26 17.33
C TYR A 80 18.07 20.96 16.76
N ASN A 81 16.75 20.78 16.79
CA ASN A 81 16.11 19.59 16.24
C ASN A 81 16.36 19.47 14.72
N LEU A 82 16.35 20.60 14.00
CA LEU A 82 16.64 20.62 12.58
C LEU A 82 18.07 20.15 12.30
N ILE A 83 19.06 20.69 13.00
CA ILE A 83 20.47 20.33 12.82
C ILE A 83 20.75 18.90 13.29
N ASP A 84 20.14 18.45 14.37
CA ASP A 84 20.22 17.06 14.81
C ASP A 84 19.68 16.12 13.73
N ASN A 85 18.52 16.43 13.17
CA ASN A 85 17.94 15.67 12.06
C ASN A 85 18.85 15.69 10.80
N GLU A 86 19.62 16.75 10.56
CA GLU A 86 20.60 16.78 9.48
C GLU A 86 21.77 15.81 9.67
N ILE A 87 22.19 15.58 10.91
CA ILE A 87 23.40 14.82 11.22
C ILE A 87 23.05 13.37 11.54
N ASN A 88 22.09 13.18 12.43
CA ASN A 88 21.66 11.90 12.97
C ASN A 88 20.44 11.31 12.24
N GLY A 89 19.74 12.09 11.42
CA GLY A 89 18.52 11.70 10.73
C GLY A 89 18.62 11.66 9.20
N PHE A 90 17.51 12.02 8.54
CA PHE A 90 17.37 12.20 7.09
C PHE A 90 17.10 13.66 6.72
N GLY A 91 17.58 14.60 7.54
CA GLY A 91 17.38 16.04 7.36
C GLY A 91 15.89 16.40 7.46
N PRO A 92 15.35 17.20 6.53
CA PRO A 92 13.94 17.62 6.48
C PRO A 92 12.95 16.47 6.50
N LEU A 93 13.33 15.30 5.98
CA LEU A 93 12.42 14.15 5.90
C LEU A 93 12.26 13.42 7.22
N THR A 94 13.11 13.68 8.22
CA THR A 94 13.17 12.87 9.44
C THR A 94 11.83 12.85 10.18
N GLU A 95 11.22 14.01 10.41
CA GLU A 95 9.93 14.10 11.11
C GLU A 95 8.78 13.55 10.25
N LEU A 96 8.77 13.85 8.94
CA LEU A 96 7.77 13.31 8.02
C LEU A 96 7.81 11.77 7.96
N LEU A 97 9.01 11.18 8.02
CA LEU A 97 9.20 9.74 8.06
C LEU A 97 8.75 9.12 9.39
N LYS A 98 8.86 9.84 10.52
CA LYS A 98 8.37 9.37 11.82
C LYS A 98 6.84 9.42 11.94
N ASP A 99 6.17 10.35 11.30
CA ASP A 99 4.71 10.53 11.44
C ASP A 99 3.88 9.40 10.78
N HIS A 100 3.25 8.54 11.56
CA HIS A 100 2.46 7.40 11.07
C HIS A 100 1.20 7.77 10.29
N GLU A 101 0.69 9.00 10.42
CA GLU A 101 -0.48 9.46 9.67
C GLU A 101 -0.12 9.69 8.19
N ILE A 102 1.12 10.11 7.92
CA ILE A 102 1.64 10.35 6.56
C ILE A 102 1.80 9.00 5.83
N THR A 103 1.17 8.89 4.66
CA THR A 103 1.26 7.70 3.79
C THR A 103 2.27 7.86 2.66
N GLU A 104 2.48 9.09 2.19
CA GLU A 104 3.34 9.38 1.04
C GLU A 104 4.00 10.75 1.22
N ILE A 105 5.26 10.87 0.79
CA ILE A 105 6.06 12.10 0.81
C ILE A 105 6.59 12.34 -0.60
N MET A 106 6.41 13.54 -1.14
CA MET A 106 6.86 13.93 -2.46
C MET A 106 7.65 15.23 -2.37
N VAL A 107 8.93 15.18 -2.76
CA VAL A 107 9.81 16.35 -2.87
C VAL A 107 9.98 16.67 -4.35
N ASN A 108 9.35 17.76 -4.79
CA ASN A 108 9.38 18.21 -6.18
C ASN A 108 10.46 19.28 -6.43
N SER A 109 10.83 20.02 -5.38
CA SER A 109 11.92 21.00 -5.38
C SER A 109 12.27 21.35 -3.92
N PRO A 110 13.32 22.17 -3.67
CA PRO A 110 13.71 22.51 -2.30
C PRO A 110 12.62 23.13 -1.42
N SER A 111 11.63 23.81 -2.03
CA SER A 111 10.51 24.46 -1.33
C SER A 111 9.13 23.92 -1.74
N GLU A 112 9.09 22.84 -2.53
CA GLU A 112 7.87 22.20 -2.99
C GLU A 112 7.80 20.75 -2.49
N ILE A 113 7.28 20.58 -1.27
CA ILE A 113 7.06 19.28 -0.63
C ILE A 113 5.56 19.04 -0.51
N TYR A 114 5.10 17.83 -0.84
CA TYR A 114 3.73 17.37 -0.61
C TYR A 114 3.74 16.12 0.24
N ILE A 115 2.69 15.96 1.04
CA ILE A 115 2.44 14.77 1.83
C ILE A 115 1.02 14.29 1.61
N GLU A 116 0.80 12.98 1.69
CA GLU A 116 -0.54 12.40 1.77
C GLU A 116 -0.90 12.13 3.22
N LEU A 117 -1.98 12.79 3.69
CA LEU A 117 -2.58 12.59 5.00
C LEU A 117 -4.04 12.15 4.81
N ASN A 118 -4.42 11.05 5.44
CA ASN A 118 -5.80 10.53 5.38
C ASN A 118 -6.39 10.43 3.96
N GLY A 119 -5.55 10.03 2.99
CA GLY A 119 -5.94 9.85 1.59
C GLY A 119 -6.06 11.14 0.78
N LYS A 120 -5.62 12.28 1.33
CA LYS A 120 -5.62 13.61 0.70
C LYS A 120 -4.20 14.11 0.56
N LEU A 121 -3.86 14.56 -0.65
CA LEU A 121 -2.60 15.22 -0.94
C LEU A 121 -2.67 16.68 -0.51
N ILE A 122 -1.73 17.10 0.33
CA ILE A 122 -1.57 18.49 0.76
C ILE A 122 -0.13 18.95 0.54
N LYS A 123 0.05 20.24 0.28
CA LYS A 123 1.38 20.84 0.29
C LYS A 123 1.82 20.94 1.75
N ASP A 124 2.93 20.31 2.08
CA ASP A 124 3.54 20.49 3.38
C ASP A 124 4.31 21.80 3.34
N GLU A 125 3.82 22.78 4.10
CA GLU A 125 4.58 24.00 4.29
C GLU A 125 5.68 23.79 5.32
N THR A 126 5.56 22.70 6.13
CA THR A 126 6.43 22.08 7.16
C THR A 126 7.93 22.23 7.10
N VAL A 127 8.45 21.74 5.99
CA VAL A 127 9.86 21.45 5.83
C VAL A 127 10.37 22.03 4.52
N SER A 128 11.67 22.29 4.46
CA SER A 128 12.35 22.73 3.24
C SER A 128 13.73 22.12 3.14
N PHE A 129 14.23 21.99 1.92
CA PHE A 129 15.64 21.70 1.68
C PHE A 129 16.39 23.00 1.37
N ILE A 130 17.66 23.03 1.72
CA ILE A 130 18.57 24.15 1.42
C ILE A 130 18.66 24.42 -0.08
N ASN A 131 18.90 23.36 -0.86
CA ASN A 131 19.09 23.42 -2.31
C ASN A 131 18.98 22.01 -2.92
N ASN A 132 19.18 21.92 -4.23
CA ASN A 132 19.16 20.65 -4.96
C ASN A 132 20.22 19.66 -4.47
N ASP A 133 21.45 20.12 -4.19
CA ASP A 133 22.52 19.24 -3.70
C ASP A 133 22.17 18.61 -2.36
N HIS A 134 21.43 19.35 -1.53
CA HIS A 134 20.95 18.84 -0.27
C HIS A 134 19.94 17.69 -0.45
N ILE A 135 19.01 17.81 -1.39
CA ILE A 135 18.09 16.72 -1.75
C ILE A 135 18.89 15.49 -2.19
N ILE A 136 19.90 15.68 -3.06
CA ILE A 136 20.75 14.58 -3.56
C ILE A 136 21.47 13.87 -2.40
N ARG A 137 22.07 14.61 -1.46
CA ARG A 137 22.73 14.03 -0.28
C ARG A 137 21.75 13.21 0.58
N VAL A 138 20.54 13.71 0.79
CA VAL A 138 19.51 13.00 1.54
C VAL A 138 19.08 11.71 0.84
N ILE A 139 18.86 11.74 -0.48
CA ILE A 139 18.55 10.54 -1.27
C ILE A 139 19.69 9.53 -1.15
N GLN A 140 20.94 9.96 -1.34
CA GLN A 140 22.12 9.09 -1.25
C GLN A 140 22.23 8.43 0.12
N ARG A 141 22.00 9.18 1.21
CA ARG A 141 21.99 8.63 2.57
C ARG A 141 20.88 7.60 2.78
N LEU A 142 19.68 7.83 2.23
CA LEU A 142 18.56 6.89 2.33
C LEU A 142 18.87 5.55 1.63
N ILE A 143 19.56 5.57 0.48
CA ILE A 143 19.82 4.36 -0.32
C ILE A 143 21.18 3.70 -0.04
N GLN A 144 22.12 4.39 0.60
CA GLN A 144 23.47 3.87 0.90
C GLN A 144 23.44 2.52 1.65
N PRO A 145 22.60 2.30 2.68
CA PRO A 145 22.55 1.01 3.37
C PRO A 145 22.08 -0.15 2.49
N LEU A 146 21.45 0.15 1.36
CA LEU A 146 20.94 -0.82 0.39
C LEU A 146 21.98 -1.21 -0.67
N GLY A 147 23.18 -0.59 -0.63
CA GLY A 147 24.21 -0.79 -1.64
C GLY A 147 23.84 -0.21 -3.02
N ARG A 148 22.88 0.73 -3.07
CA ARG A 148 22.48 1.43 -4.29
C ARG A 148 23.11 2.80 -4.38
N THR A 149 23.31 3.29 -5.60
CA THR A 149 23.84 4.63 -5.87
C THR A 149 22.93 5.39 -6.82
N ILE A 150 23.00 6.72 -6.74
CA ILE A 150 22.35 7.66 -7.65
C ILE A 150 23.29 8.84 -7.89
N ASP A 151 23.52 9.18 -9.16
CA ASP A 151 24.40 10.26 -9.61
C ASP A 151 24.01 10.72 -11.02
N THR A 152 24.82 11.58 -11.64
CA THR A 152 24.53 12.11 -12.99
C THR A 152 24.68 11.05 -14.10
N ALA A 153 25.43 9.96 -13.86
CA ALA A 153 25.55 8.84 -14.79
C ALA A 153 24.36 7.87 -14.65
N HIS A 154 23.85 7.72 -13.42
CA HIS A 154 22.68 6.91 -13.08
C HIS A 154 21.62 7.78 -12.39
N PRO A 155 20.89 8.62 -13.16
CA PRO A 155 20.02 9.66 -12.61
C PRO A 155 18.67 9.14 -12.10
N MET A 156 18.49 7.84 -11.92
CA MET A 156 17.24 7.25 -11.43
C MET A 156 17.54 6.15 -10.42
N VAL A 157 16.72 6.05 -9.38
CA VAL A 157 16.74 4.92 -8.46
C VAL A 157 15.32 4.56 -8.04
N ASP A 158 15.04 3.26 -8.01
CA ASP A 158 13.92 2.67 -7.29
C ASP A 158 14.49 1.77 -6.20
N ALA A 159 14.00 1.89 -4.98
CA ALA A 159 14.58 1.22 -3.83
C ALA A 159 13.53 0.92 -2.75
N ARG A 160 13.80 -0.13 -1.98
CA ARG A 160 13.07 -0.47 -0.76
C ARG A 160 13.92 -0.15 0.45
N LEU A 161 13.47 0.82 1.25
CA LEU A 161 14.15 1.27 2.46
C LEU A 161 14.08 0.20 3.57
N GLN A 162 14.92 0.35 4.60
CA GLN A 162 15.02 -0.62 5.70
C GLN A 162 13.73 -0.80 6.49
N ASP A 163 12.90 0.24 6.56
CA ASP A 163 11.57 0.21 7.18
C ASP A 163 10.50 -0.45 6.28
N GLY A 164 10.87 -0.84 5.07
CA GLY A 164 9.99 -1.42 4.05
C GLY A 164 9.34 -0.38 3.12
N SER A 165 9.55 0.91 3.35
CA SER A 165 9.03 2.00 2.51
C SER A 165 9.63 1.93 1.11
N ARG A 166 8.89 2.39 0.11
CA ARG A 166 9.37 2.45 -1.28
C ARG A 166 9.85 3.86 -1.60
N LEU A 167 11.04 3.96 -2.16
CA LEU A 167 11.65 5.21 -2.58
C LEU A 167 11.85 5.19 -4.09
N ASN A 168 11.40 6.24 -4.77
CA ASN A 168 11.73 6.53 -6.15
C ASN A 168 12.39 7.91 -6.21
N ALA A 169 13.53 8.05 -6.90
CA ALA A 169 14.13 9.35 -7.12
C ALA A 169 14.69 9.51 -8.53
N VAL A 170 14.64 10.73 -9.04
CA VAL A 170 15.08 11.10 -10.40
C VAL A 170 15.86 12.42 -10.35
N LEU A 171 17.04 12.44 -10.98
CA LEU A 171 17.95 13.59 -11.04
C LEU A 171 17.92 14.25 -12.43
N PRO A 172 18.41 15.50 -12.55
CA PRO A 172 18.74 16.08 -13.86
C PRO A 172 19.74 15.20 -14.64
N PRO A 173 19.66 15.16 -15.97
CA PRO A 173 18.79 15.96 -16.84
C PRO A 173 17.37 15.39 -17.01
N LEU A 174 17.04 14.23 -16.42
CA LEU A 174 15.73 13.60 -16.61
C LEU A 174 14.60 14.38 -15.95
N SER A 175 14.87 14.93 -14.77
CA SER A 175 13.97 15.88 -14.13
C SER A 175 14.41 17.32 -14.41
N LEU A 176 13.57 18.05 -15.14
CA LEU A 176 13.84 19.45 -15.52
C LEU A 176 13.70 20.44 -14.35
N LYS A 177 13.06 20.03 -13.25
CA LYS A 177 12.87 20.87 -12.04
C LYS A 177 14.01 20.76 -11.03
N GLY A 178 14.99 19.89 -11.27
CA GLY A 178 15.97 19.49 -10.26
C GLY A 178 15.72 18.06 -9.76
N PRO A 179 16.40 17.61 -8.70
CA PRO A 179 16.19 16.29 -8.12
C PRO A 179 14.79 16.17 -7.53
N VAL A 180 14.09 15.08 -7.86
CA VAL A 180 12.78 14.75 -7.31
C VAL A 180 12.82 13.42 -6.58
N LEU A 181 12.02 13.30 -5.52
CA LEU A 181 11.97 12.14 -4.64
C LEU A 181 10.53 11.86 -4.23
N THR A 182 10.09 10.61 -4.36
CA THR A 182 8.82 10.13 -3.82
C THR A 182 9.10 8.98 -2.86
N ILE A 183 8.58 9.07 -1.64
CA ILE A 183 8.60 7.99 -0.66
C ILE A 183 7.16 7.59 -0.36
N ARG A 184 6.80 6.36 -0.72
CA ARG A 184 5.57 5.72 -0.26
C ARG A 184 5.88 4.95 1.01
N LYS A 185 5.39 5.46 2.14
CA LYS A 185 5.72 4.91 3.46
C LYS A 185 5.10 3.53 3.64
N PHE A 186 5.86 2.65 4.29
CA PHE A 186 5.35 1.38 4.75
C PHE A 186 4.49 1.60 6.00
N LYS A 187 3.20 1.24 5.93
CA LYS A 187 2.30 1.30 7.10
C LYS A 187 2.34 -0.03 7.85
N PRO A 188 2.78 -0.05 9.13
CA PRO A 188 2.86 -1.28 9.91
C PRO A 188 1.48 -1.81 10.34
N GLU A 189 0.48 -0.94 10.49
CA GLU A 189 -0.87 -1.35 10.90
C GLU A 189 -1.66 -1.92 9.72
N LEU A 190 -1.90 -3.22 9.79
CA LEU A 190 -2.72 -3.95 8.82
C LEU A 190 -4.18 -3.78 9.20
N ALA A 191 -5.01 -3.44 8.21
CA ALA A 191 -6.45 -3.47 8.41
C ALA A 191 -6.91 -4.88 8.81
N THR A 192 -7.88 -4.92 9.70
CA THR A 192 -8.56 -6.13 10.18
C THR A 192 -9.95 -6.24 9.57
N ILE A 193 -10.58 -7.41 9.70
CA ILE A 193 -11.98 -7.57 9.31
C ILE A 193 -12.92 -6.66 10.12
N ASP A 194 -12.61 -6.43 11.41
CA ASP A 194 -13.37 -5.52 12.27
C ASP A 194 -13.32 -4.07 11.79
N ASP A 195 -12.18 -3.65 11.23
CA ASP A 195 -12.06 -2.34 10.59
C ASP A 195 -12.99 -2.23 9.38
N PHE A 196 -13.08 -3.27 8.56
CA PHE A 196 -13.94 -3.32 7.39
C PHE A 196 -15.43 -3.29 7.75
N LEU A 197 -15.81 -3.96 8.85
CA LEU A 197 -17.17 -3.91 9.40
C LEU A 197 -17.49 -2.52 9.96
N ARG A 198 -16.57 -1.94 10.74
CA ARG A 198 -16.73 -0.61 11.36
C ARG A 198 -16.86 0.51 10.33
N THR A 199 -16.11 0.45 9.24
CA THR A 199 -16.15 1.45 8.16
C THR A 199 -17.26 1.22 7.15
N GLY A 200 -17.98 0.10 7.25
CA GLY A 200 -19.02 -0.29 6.30
C GLY A 200 -18.48 -0.67 4.92
N THR A 201 -17.23 -1.14 4.84
CA THR A 201 -16.63 -1.65 3.60
C THR A 201 -17.33 -2.92 3.12
N LEU A 202 -17.78 -3.77 4.05
CA LEU A 202 -18.59 -4.96 3.78
C LEU A 202 -19.53 -5.24 4.96
N THR A 203 -20.51 -6.12 4.77
CA THR A 203 -21.46 -6.53 5.84
C THR A 203 -20.95 -7.77 6.58
N PRO A 204 -21.46 -8.07 7.80
CA PRO A 204 -21.13 -9.30 8.51
C PRO A 204 -21.41 -10.59 7.71
N TYR A 205 -22.49 -10.61 6.92
CA TYR A 205 -22.79 -11.76 6.05
C TYR A 205 -21.77 -11.93 4.92
N MET A 206 -21.29 -10.83 4.35
CA MET A 206 -20.22 -10.88 3.35
C MET A 206 -18.89 -11.33 3.98
N ALA A 207 -18.58 -10.89 5.21
CA ALA A 207 -17.39 -11.32 5.95
C ALA A 207 -17.41 -12.83 6.19
N ARG A 208 -18.48 -13.35 6.82
CA ARG A 208 -18.65 -14.80 7.09
C ARG A 208 -18.58 -15.63 5.81
N PHE A 209 -19.20 -15.16 4.73
CA PHE A 209 -19.13 -15.84 3.45
C PHE A 209 -17.70 -15.93 2.90
N LEU A 210 -16.96 -14.81 2.89
CA LEU A 210 -15.58 -14.78 2.38
C LEU A 210 -14.63 -15.60 3.27
N GLU A 211 -14.79 -15.55 4.59
CA GLU A 211 -14.07 -16.41 5.54
C GLU A 211 -14.31 -17.89 5.25
N ALA A 212 -15.57 -18.29 5.07
CA ALA A 212 -15.93 -19.65 4.68
C ALA A 212 -15.34 -20.05 3.32
N CYS A 213 -15.27 -19.14 2.34
CA CYS A 213 -14.59 -19.39 1.07
C CYS A 213 -13.09 -19.67 1.25
N VAL A 214 -12.40 -18.91 2.11
CA VAL A 214 -10.97 -19.09 2.39
C VAL A 214 -10.71 -20.43 3.09
N HIS A 215 -11.51 -20.78 4.11
CA HIS A 215 -11.42 -22.06 4.81
C HIS A 215 -11.72 -23.24 3.88
N ALA A 216 -12.70 -23.10 2.98
CA ALA A 216 -13.04 -24.12 2.00
C ALA A 216 -12.00 -24.26 0.86
N LYS A 217 -10.89 -23.51 0.91
CA LYS A 217 -9.83 -23.47 -0.10
C LYS A 217 -10.37 -23.10 -1.50
N LEU A 218 -11.34 -22.20 -1.57
CA LEU A 218 -11.77 -21.63 -2.85
C LEU A 218 -10.74 -20.61 -3.33
N ASN A 219 -10.45 -20.62 -4.64
CA ASN A 219 -9.59 -19.63 -5.25
C ASN A 219 -10.36 -18.31 -5.45
N ILE A 220 -9.77 -17.21 -4.99
CA ILE A 220 -10.42 -15.89 -4.95
C ILE A 220 -9.60 -14.87 -5.77
N LEU A 221 -10.26 -14.24 -6.72
CA LEU A 221 -9.74 -13.12 -7.50
C LEU A 221 -10.30 -11.80 -6.96
N ILE A 222 -9.44 -10.89 -6.50
CA ILE A 222 -9.85 -9.57 -5.99
C ILE A 222 -9.55 -8.50 -7.03
N VAL A 223 -10.57 -7.78 -7.47
CA VAL A 223 -10.47 -6.81 -8.57
C VAL A 223 -10.88 -5.40 -8.15
N GLY A 224 -10.37 -4.41 -8.86
CA GLY A 224 -10.71 -3.00 -8.61
C GLY A 224 -9.67 -2.02 -9.16
N GLY A 225 -10.04 -0.74 -9.15
CA GLY A 225 -9.18 0.35 -9.60
C GLY A 225 -7.93 0.57 -8.72
N THR A 226 -7.07 1.50 -9.15
CA THR A 226 -5.92 1.95 -8.37
C THR A 226 -6.37 2.60 -7.06
N GLY A 227 -5.70 2.26 -5.95
CA GLY A 227 -6.05 2.78 -4.63
C GLY A 227 -7.38 2.31 -4.05
N ALA A 228 -8.07 1.35 -4.70
CA ALA A 228 -9.34 0.80 -4.24
C ALA A 228 -9.24 -0.05 -2.97
N GLY A 229 -8.03 -0.52 -2.61
CA GLY A 229 -7.79 -1.34 -1.43
C GLY A 229 -7.79 -2.86 -1.69
N LYS A 230 -7.45 -3.29 -2.92
CA LYS A 230 -7.37 -4.72 -3.29
C LYS A 230 -6.42 -5.50 -2.40
N THR A 231 -5.16 -5.05 -2.31
CA THR A 231 -4.13 -5.70 -1.49
C THR A 231 -4.49 -5.66 0.00
N THR A 232 -5.17 -4.60 0.45
CA THR A 232 -5.70 -4.52 1.82
C THR A 232 -6.74 -5.60 2.09
N LEU A 233 -7.72 -5.78 1.20
CA LEU A 233 -8.70 -6.87 1.32
C LEU A 233 -8.03 -8.24 1.22
N LEU A 234 -7.08 -8.42 0.28
CA LEU A 234 -6.31 -9.65 0.16
C LEU A 234 -5.61 -10.01 1.48
N ASN A 235 -4.99 -9.02 2.12
CA ASN A 235 -4.32 -9.20 3.40
C ASN A 235 -5.31 -9.60 4.51
N VAL A 236 -6.49 -8.97 4.58
CA VAL A 236 -7.55 -9.36 5.52
C VAL A 236 -8.00 -10.80 5.26
N LEU A 237 -8.33 -11.16 4.03
CA LEU A 237 -8.77 -12.52 3.69
C LEU A 237 -7.69 -13.56 3.94
N SER A 238 -6.42 -13.21 3.71
CA SER A 238 -5.28 -14.09 4.00
C SER A 238 -5.14 -14.41 5.49
N SER A 239 -5.68 -13.58 6.38
CA SER A 239 -5.68 -13.87 7.81
C SER A 239 -6.62 -15.01 8.20
N PHE A 240 -7.58 -15.38 7.33
CA PHE A 240 -8.46 -16.54 7.52
C PHE A 240 -7.86 -17.86 7.01
N CYS A 241 -6.69 -17.84 6.36
CA CYS A 241 -6.03 -19.08 5.97
C CYS A 241 -5.67 -19.92 7.20
N ASP A 242 -5.75 -21.26 7.05
CA ASP A 242 -5.49 -22.20 8.14
C ASP A 242 -4.05 -22.00 8.67
N PRO A 243 -3.84 -21.91 10.01
CA PRO A 243 -2.50 -21.82 10.60
C PRO A 243 -1.55 -22.95 10.20
N ALA A 244 -2.08 -24.12 9.79
CA ALA A 244 -1.31 -25.27 9.32
C ALA A 244 -0.87 -25.16 7.85
N ASP A 245 -1.48 -24.27 7.05
CA ASP A 245 -1.13 -24.11 5.65
C ASP A 245 0.30 -23.54 5.51
N ARG A 246 1.09 -24.13 4.61
CA ARG A 246 2.33 -23.54 4.10
C ARG A 246 1.98 -22.57 2.97
N ILE A 247 2.16 -21.27 3.22
CA ILE A 247 1.73 -20.22 2.31
C ILE A 247 2.95 -19.54 1.68
N ILE A 248 2.94 -19.41 0.35
CA ILE A 248 3.95 -18.63 -0.37
C ILE A 248 3.29 -17.37 -0.90
N THR A 249 3.80 -16.19 -0.51
CA THR A 249 3.40 -14.92 -1.10
C THR A 249 4.40 -14.50 -2.17
N ILE A 250 3.93 -13.95 -3.28
CA ILE A 250 4.75 -13.50 -4.41
C ILE A 250 4.29 -12.11 -4.81
N GLU A 251 5.17 -11.12 -4.69
CA GLU A 251 4.81 -9.72 -4.90
C GLU A 251 5.92 -8.96 -5.63
N ASP A 252 5.57 -7.89 -6.35
CA ASP A 252 6.58 -6.95 -6.87
C ASP A 252 7.31 -6.25 -5.73
N ALA A 253 6.57 -5.87 -4.69
CA ALA A 253 7.09 -5.39 -3.43
C ALA A 253 6.28 -6.01 -2.30
N ALA A 254 6.92 -6.56 -1.28
CA ALA A 254 6.18 -7.33 -0.27
C ALA A 254 5.31 -6.43 0.61
N GLU A 255 4.01 -6.34 0.31
CA GLU A 255 2.98 -5.61 1.05
C GLU A 255 2.19 -6.55 1.97
N LEU A 256 2.03 -7.82 1.61
CA LEU A 256 1.28 -8.80 2.39
C LEU A 256 1.99 -9.17 3.70
N ARG A 257 1.21 -9.33 4.75
CA ARG A 257 1.66 -9.66 6.11
C ARG A 257 0.69 -10.65 6.73
N LEU A 258 0.97 -11.91 6.45
CA LEU A 258 0.22 -13.04 6.98
C LEU A 258 0.69 -13.36 8.39
N LYS A 259 -0.25 -13.72 9.27
CA LYS A 259 0.02 -14.04 10.68
C LYS A 259 0.34 -15.51 10.92
N GLN A 260 0.13 -16.36 9.92
CA GLN A 260 0.40 -17.78 9.97
C GLN A 260 1.91 -18.03 10.17
N SER A 261 2.25 -19.11 10.88
CA SER A 261 3.64 -19.42 11.21
C SER A 261 4.47 -19.87 10.01
N HIS A 262 3.83 -20.44 8.98
CA HIS A 262 4.51 -21.09 7.86
C HIS A 262 4.37 -20.30 6.55
N VAL A 263 4.76 -19.02 6.60
CA VAL A 263 4.70 -18.11 5.46
C VAL A 263 6.10 -17.89 4.89
N ILE A 264 6.22 -17.99 3.56
CA ILE A 264 7.43 -17.59 2.84
C ILE A 264 7.06 -16.47 1.88
N SER A 265 7.68 -15.31 2.05
CA SER A 265 7.48 -14.16 1.17
C SER A 265 8.59 -14.08 0.13
N LEU A 266 8.18 -14.07 -1.14
CA LEU A 266 9.04 -13.90 -2.30
C LEU A 266 8.73 -12.55 -2.94
N GLU A 267 9.79 -11.85 -3.33
CA GLU A 267 9.71 -10.54 -3.97
C GLU A 267 10.44 -10.59 -5.30
N THR A 268 9.92 -9.88 -6.30
CA THR A 268 10.63 -9.74 -7.57
C THR A 268 11.95 -9.02 -7.37
N ARG A 269 12.86 -9.22 -8.31
CA ARG A 269 14.11 -8.47 -8.38
C ARG A 269 14.17 -7.80 -9.72
N SER A 270 14.27 -6.47 -9.73
CA SER A 270 14.60 -5.72 -10.94
C SER A 270 15.96 -6.17 -11.49
N ASP A 271 16.21 -5.91 -12.77
CA ASP A 271 17.55 -6.09 -13.33
C ASP A 271 18.58 -5.22 -12.58
N ASN A 272 19.80 -5.74 -12.51
CA ASN A 272 20.92 -4.95 -12.04
C ASN A 272 21.32 -3.93 -13.11
N TYR A 273 22.20 -3.00 -12.76
CA TYR A 273 22.74 -1.96 -13.66
C TYR A 273 23.30 -2.49 -15.00
N GLU A 274 23.67 -3.77 -15.09
CA GLU A 274 24.13 -4.45 -16.31
C GLU A 274 23.02 -5.15 -17.13
N GLY A 275 21.73 -4.95 -16.78
CA GLY A 275 20.58 -5.56 -17.45
C GLY A 275 20.42 -7.07 -17.19
N SER A 276 21.17 -7.61 -16.23
CA SER A 276 21.15 -9.04 -15.89
C SER A 276 20.55 -9.29 -14.51
N GLY A 277 19.95 -10.47 -14.34
CA GLY A 277 19.48 -10.94 -13.03
C GLY A 277 18.08 -10.53 -12.61
N ALA A 278 17.24 -10.01 -13.52
CA ALA A 278 15.82 -9.80 -13.23
C ALA A 278 15.16 -11.13 -12.84
N VAL A 279 14.32 -11.10 -11.80
CA VAL A 279 13.48 -12.22 -11.36
C VAL A 279 12.06 -11.71 -11.33
N THR A 280 11.22 -12.23 -12.23
CA THR A 280 9.84 -11.78 -12.41
C THR A 280 8.86 -12.53 -11.52
N ILE A 281 7.63 -12.03 -11.37
CA ILE A 281 6.55 -12.76 -10.67
C ILE A 281 6.39 -14.16 -11.26
N ARG A 282 6.46 -14.28 -12.60
CA ARG A 282 6.37 -15.56 -13.29
C ARG A 282 7.44 -16.55 -12.83
N ASP A 283 8.69 -16.11 -12.75
CA ASP A 283 9.82 -16.95 -12.33
C ASP A 283 9.60 -17.45 -10.89
N LEU A 284 9.12 -16.58 -10.02
CA LEU A 284 8.79 -16.91 -8.63
C LEU A 284 7.60 -17.88 -8.53
N VAL A 285 6.56 -17.70 -9.35
CA VAL A 285 5.40 -18.62 -9.40
C VAL A 285 5.89 -20.02 -9.79
N ILE A 286 6.66 -20.13 -10.87
CA ILE A 286 7.21 -21.42 -11.33
C ILE A 286 8.12 -22.04 -10.26
N ASN A 287 8.96 -21.25 -9.61
CA ASN A 287 9.82 -21.73 -8.54
C ASN A 287 9.02 -22.21 -7.31
N SER A 288 7.95 -21.48 -6.95
CA SER A 288 7.12 -21.78 -5.79
C SER A 288 6.48 -23.17 -5.84
N LEU A 289 6.15 -23.68 -7.03
CA LEU A 289 5.61 -25.03 -7.22
C LEU A 289 6.55 -26.14 -6.71
N ARG A 290 7.86 -25.88 -6.59
CA ARG A 290 8.86 -26.82 -6.05
C ARG A 290 9.04 -26.70 -4.54
N MET A 291 8.41 -25.72 -3.92
CA MET A 291 8.55 -25.40 -2.50
C MET A 291 7.48 -26.08 -1.64
N ARG A 292 6.67 -26.98 -2.23
CA ARG A 292 5.53 -27.68 -1.61
C ARG A 292 4.58 -26.71 -0.87
N PRO A 293 4.05 -25.67 -1.52
CA PRO A 293 3.05 -24.81 -0.88
C PRO A 293 1.70 -25.55 -0.77
N ASP A 294 0.94 -25.21 0.26
CA ASP A 294 -0.50 -25.51 0.30
C ASP A 294 -1.28 -24.41 -0.45
N ARG A 295 -0.79 -23.16 -0.38
CA ARG A 295 -1.37 -22.00 -1.07
C ARG A 295 -0.30 -21.11 -1.68
N ILE A 296 -0.60 -20.57 -2.86
CA ILE A 296 0.21 -19.52 -3.49
C ILE A 296 -0.65 -18.26 -3.56
N ILE A 297 -0.16 -17.17 -2.99
CA ILE A 297 -0.81 -15.86 -3.04
C ILE A 297 0.04 -14.95 -3.90
N VAL A 298 -0.50 -14.52 -5.02
CA VAL A 298 0.16 -13.55 -5.90
C VAL A 298 -0.40 -12.17 -5.57
N GLY A 299 0.44 -11.23 -5.13
CA GLY A 299 -0.02 -9.91 -4.70
C GLY A 299 -0.80 -9.19 -5.79
N GLU A 300 -0.32 -9.25 -7.03
CA GLU A 300 -1.02 -8.71 -8.19
C GLU A 300 -0.59 -9.40 -9.48
N VAL A 301 -1.55 -9.69 -10.36
CA VAL A 301 -1.30 -10.23 -11.70
C VAL A 301 -1.52 -9.13 -12.74
N ARG A 302 -0.51 -8.96 -13.60
CA ARG A 302 -0.38 -7.90 -14.61
C ARG A 302 -0.04 -8.43 -16.00
N GLY A 303 0.41 -9.68 -16.15
CA GLY A 303 0.89 -10.18 -17.43
C GLY A 303 1.15 -11.68 -17.49
N LYS A 304 2.35 -12.04 -17.97
CA LYS A 304 2.70 -13.41 -18.43
C LYS A 304 2.62 -14.48 -17.35
N GLU A 305 2.72 -14.09 -16.08
CA GLU A 305 2.54 -14.96 -14.92
C GLU A 305 1.11 -15.50 -14.78
N ALA A 306 0.11 -14.88 -15.43
CA ALA A 306 -1.29 -15.27 -15.31
C ALA A 306 -1.52 -16.76 -15.63
N PHE A 307 -0.90 -17.27 -16.69
CA PHE A 307 -1.04 -18.68 -17.05
C PHE A 307 -0.45 -19.62 -16.00
N ASP A 308 0.78 -19.36 -15.56
CA ASP A 308 1.46 -20.19 -14.55
C ASP A 308 0.74 -20.13 -13.20
N MET A 309 0.15 -18.98 -12.85
CA MET A 309 -0.71 -18.85 -11.67
C MET A 309 -1.98 -19.70 -11.81
N LEU A 310 -2.69 -19.61 -12.94
CA LEU A 310 -3.87 -20.43 -13.20
C LEU A 310 -3.51 -21.93 -13.18
N GLN A 311 -2.31 -22.29 -13.65
CA GLN A 311 -1.81 -23.66 -13.55
C GLN A 311 -1.65 -24.08 -12.11
N ALA A 312 -1.02 -23.26 -11.28
CA ALA A 312 -0.87 -23.53 -9.85
C ALA A 312 -2.24 -23.78 -9.18
N MET A 313 -3.20 -22.90 -9.46
CA MET A 313 -4.59 -22.97 -8.95
C MET A 313 -5.31 -24.26 -9.34
N ASN A 314 -5.05 -24.77 -10.55
CA ASN A 314 -5.62 -26.03 -11.05
C ASN A 314 -4.86 -27.29 -10.61
N THR A 315 -3.61 -27.16 -10.12
CA THR A 315 -2.71 -28.30 -9.86
C THR A 315 -2.34 -28.46 -8.38
N GLY A 316 -3.35 -28.57 -7.53
CA GLY A 316 -3.17 -28.97 -6.12
C GLY A 316 -2.77 -27.84 -5.17
N HIS A 317 -2.79 -26.57 -5.62
CA HIS A 317 -2.57 -25.40 -4.78
C HIS A 317 -3.90 -24.63 -4.62
N GLU A 318 -4.90 -25.32 -4.07
CA GLU A 318 -6.22 -24.77 -3.80
C GLU A 318 -6.17 -23.63 -2.76
N GLY A 319 -7.19 -22.77 -2.77
CA GLY A 319 -7.28 -21.67 -1.81
C GLY A 319 -6.29 -20.53 -2.08
N SER A 320 -5.73 -20.50 -3.29
CA SER A 320 -4.86 -19.45 -3.80
C SER A 320 -5.66 -18.17 -4.04
N MET A 321 -5.02 -17.02 -3.84
CA MET A 321 -5.67 -15.72 -3.97
C MET A 321 -4.78 -14.77 -4.75
N THR A 322 -5.39 -13.84 -5.47
CA THR A 322 -4.65 -12.81 -6.20
C THR A 322 -5.43 -11.52 -6.33
N THR A 323 -4.74 -10.43 -6.69
CA THR A 323 -5.39 -9.19 -7.11
C THR A 323 -5.15 -8.85 -8.57
N MET A 324 -6.07 -8.09 -9.16
CA MET A 324 -5.96 -7.60 -10.53
C MET A 324 -6.63 -6.24 -10.69
N HIS A 325 -6.07 -5.38 -11.55
CA HIS A 325 -6.80 -4.19 -12.00
C HIS A 325 -7.86 -4.55 -13.03
N ALA A 326 -9.12 -4.31 -12.68
CA ALA A 326 -10.25 -4.39 -13.60
C ALA A 326 -11.37 -3.46 -13.12
N ASN A 327 -12.21 -3.04 -14.06
CA ASN A 327 -13.34 -2.14 -13.78
C ASN A 327 -14.61 -2.88 -13.37
N SER A 328 -14.67 -4.20 -13.61
CA SER A 328 -15.76 -5.07 -13.20
C SER A 328 -15.26 -6.52 -13.10
N PRO A 329 -16.01 -7.43 -12.45
CA PRO A 329 -15.74 -8.86 -12.47
C PRO A 329 -15.68 -9.46 -13.88
N GLU A 330 -16.52 -8.98 -14.81
CA GLU A 330 -16.53 -9.41 -16.22
C GLU A 330 -15.27 -8.95 -16.96
N ASP A 331 -14.88 -7.68 -16.80
CA ASP A 331 -13.63 -7.13 -17.35
C ASP A 331 -12.41 -7.91 -16.82
N ALA A 332 -12.43 -8.34 -15.55
CA ALA A 332 -11.33 -9.11 -14.97
C ALA A 332 -11.11 -10.45 -15.67
N LEU A 333 -12.18 -11.18 -16.01
CA LEU A 333 -12.09 -12.46 -16.71
C LEU A 333 -11.56 -12.27 -18.14
N ASN A 334 -12.05 -11.27 -18.86
CA ASN A 334 -11.56 -10.92 -20.20
C ASN A 334 -10.08 -10.51 -20.20
N ARG A 335 -9.64 -9.79 -19.16
CA ARG A 335 -8.24 -9.41 -18.97
C ARG A 335 -7.36 -10.60 -18.66
N LEU A 336 -7.81 -11.52 -17.79
CA LEU A 336 -7.10 -12.77 -17.53
C LEU A 336 -6.89 -13.57 -18.82
N GLU A 337 -7.93 -13.72 -19.64
CA GLU A 337 -7.83 -14.37 -20.96
C GLU A 337 -6.76 -13.70 -21.83
N THR A 338 -6.80 -12.37 -21.93
CA THR A 338 -5.81 -11.60 -22.70
C THR A 338 -4.39 -11.80 -22.18
N MET A 339 -4.18 -11.79 -20.86
CA MET A 339 -2.87 -11.99 -20.24
C MET A 339 -2.31 -13.39 -20.53
N VAL A 340 -3.17 -14.43 -20.54
CA VAL A 340 -2.75 -15.79 -20.91
C VAL A 340 -2.32 -15.84 -22.38
N LEU A 341 -3.03 -15.17 -23.28
CA LEU A 341 -2.66 -15.10 -24.71
C LEU A 341 -1.29 -14.42 -24.93
N MET A 342 -0.89 -13.49 -24.06
CA MET A 342 0.42 -12.83 -24.11
C MET A 342 1.60 -13.75 -23.75
N ASN A 343 1.34 -14.97 -23.26
CA ASN A 343 2.40 -15.94 -22.91
C ASN A 343 3.06 -16.58 -24.14
N GLY A 344 2.55 -16.33 -25.36
CA GLY A 344 3.13 -16.82 -26.61
C GLY A 344 2.91 -18.31 -26.87
N VAL A 345 2.09 -18.97 -26.05
CA VAL A 345 1.61 -20.33 -26.31
C VAL A 345 0.32 -20.23 -27.10
N GLU A 346 0.24 -20.92 -28.24
CA GLU A 346 -0.98 -21.01 -29.04
C GLU A 346 -1.99 -21.96 -28.37
N ILE A 347 -2.76 -21.42 -27.43
CA ILE A 347 -3.86 -22.13 -26.77
C ILE A 347 -5.19 -21.62 -27.35
N PRO A 348 -6.10 -22.50 -27.79
CA PRO A 348 -7.44 -22.08 -28.19
C PRO A 348 -8.14 -21.29 -27.08
N VAL A 349 -8.79 -20.18 -27.43
CA VAL A 349 -9.46 -19.29 -26.46
C VAL A 349 -10.46 -20.06 -25.59
N THR A 350 -11.18 -21.02 -26.16
CA THR A 350 -12.12 -21.88 -25.41
C THR A 350 -11.42 -22.65 -24.29
N ALA A 351 -10.23 -23.20 -24.56
CA ALA A 351 -9.45 -23.92 -23.55
C ALA A 351 -8.91 -22.97 -22.47
N ILE A 352 -8.55 -21.73 -22.82
CA ILE A 352 -8.18 -20.71 -21.82
C ILE A 352 -9.35 -20.40 -20.90
N ARG A 353 -10.55 -20.21 -21.46
CA ARG A 353 -11.77 -19.94 -20.69
C ARG A 353 -12.12 -21.10 -19.76
N GLU A 354 -12.03 -22.34 -20.23
CA GLU A 354 -12.18 -23.54 -19.40
C GLU A 354 -11.14 -23.59 -18.28
N TYR A 355 -9.91 -23.17 -18.57
CA TYR A 355 -8.85 -23.10 -17.58
C TYR A 355 -9.12 -22.07 -16.47
N ILE A 356 -9.61 -20.88 -16.85
CA ILE A 356 -10.01 -19.82 -15.92
C ILE A 356 -11.22 -20.26 -15.09
N GLU A 357 -12.23 -20.86 -15.73
CA GLU A 357 -13.45 -21.36 -15.07
C GLU A 357 -13.13 -22.41 -14.00
N SER A 358 -12.26 -23.36 -14.33
CA SER A 358 -11.80 -24.38 -13.37
C SER A 358 -10.98 -23.78 -12.24
N ALA A 359 -10.13 -22.79 -12.55
CA ALA A 359 -9.19 -22.23 -11.59
C ALA A 359 -9.86 -21.31 -10.57
N ILE A 360 -10.80 -20.45 -10.97
CA ILE A 360 -11.32 -19.36 -10.13
C ILE A 360 -12.76 -19.64 -9.73
N GLN A 361 -13.06 -19.62 -8.43
CA GLN A 361 -14.43 -19.82 -7.96
C GLN A 361 -15.12 -18.51 -7.58
N ILE A 362 -14.38 -17.54 -7.02
CA ILE A 362 -14.94 -16.29 -6.53
C ILE A 362 -14.21 -15.09 -7.13
N VAL A 363 -14.97 -14.09 -7.57
CA VAL A 363 -14.45 -12.77 -7.95
C VAL A 363 -15.04 -11.72 -7.02
N VAL A 364 -14.17 -10.98 -6.32
CA VAL A 364 -14.55 -9.92 -5.38
C VAL A 364 -14.14 -8.57 -5.94
N GLN A 365 -15.09 -7.68 -6.18
CA GLN A 365 -14.80 -6.32 -6.64
C GLN A 365 -14.75 -5.35 -5.46
N VAL A 366 -13.69 -4.55 -5.39
CA VAL A 366 -13.54 -3.43 -4.45
C VAL A 366 -13.54 -2.12 -5.22
N THR A 367 -14.36 -1.17 -4.76
CA THR A 367 -14.51 0.15 -5.38
C THR A 367 -14.25 1.25 -4.36
N ARG A 368 -13.43 2.25 -4.74
CA ARG A 368 -13.33 3.53 -4.04
C ARG A 368 -14.37 4.48 -4.65
N PHE A 369 -15.35 4.87 -3.85
CA PHE A 369 -16.43 5.77 -4.26
C PHE A 369 -15.98 7.23 -4.22
N SER A 370 -16.80 8.13 -4.77
CA SER A 370 -16.53 9.58 -4.81
C SER A 370 -16.39 10.22 -3.42
N ASP A 371 -16.98 9.61 -2.39
CA ASP A 371 -16.85 10.00 -0.99
C ASP A 371 -15.52 9.55 -0.35
N GLY A 372 -14.63 8.92 -1.14
CA GLY A 372 -13.36 8.37 -0.70
C GLY A 372 -13.49 7.03 0.02
N ARG A 373 -14.69 6.57 0.35
CA ARG A 373 -14.91 5.29 1.05
C ARG A 373 -14.70 4.12 0.10
N ARG A 374 -14.10 3.05 0.64
CA ARG A 374 -13.87 1.79 -0.07
C ARG A 374 -14.94 0.80 0.34
N ARG A 375 -15.60 0.17 -0.64
CA ARG A 375 -16.62 -0.87 -0.40
C ARG A 375 -16.38 -2.07 -1.30
N VAL A 376 -16.68 -3.27 -0.82
CA VAL A 376 -16.78 -4.48 -1.63
C VAL A 376 -18.04 -4.38 -2.47
N SER A 377 -17.92 -3.88 -3.70
CA SER A 377 -19.07 -3.52 -4.55
C SER A 377 -19.75 -4.72 -5.19
N ALA A 378 -19.05 -5.85 -5.34
CA ALA A 378 -19.63 -7.09 -5.84
C ALA A 378 -18.87 -8.31 -5.32
N ILE A 379 -19.58 -9.41 -5.10
CA ILE A 379 -19.01 -10.75 -4.89
C ILE A 379 -19.74 -11.69 -5.84
N ASN A 380 -19.01 -12.26 -6.80
CA ASN A 380 -19.55 -13.14 -7.83
C ASN A 380 -18.97 -14.55 -7.67
N GLU A 381 -19.80 -15.57 -7.92
CA GLU A 381 -19.28 -16.92 -8.20
C GLU A 381 -19.17 -17.16 -9.70
N ILE A 382 -18.13 -17.90 -10.09
CA ILE A 382 -18.02 -18.48 -11.43
C ILE A 382 -18.88 -19.75 -11.45
N THR A 383 -19.74 -19.87 -12.47
CA THR A 383 -20.77 -20.92 -12.54
C THR A 383 -20.62 -21.89 -13.70
N GLY A 384 -19.72 -21.63 -14.63
CA GLY A 384 -19.44 -22.49 -15.79
C GLY A 384 -19.17 -21.68 -17.05
N ILE A 385 -19.30 -22.33 -18.20
CA ILE A 385 -19.22 -21.71 -19.52
C ILE A 385 -20.54 -21.88 -20.25
N LYS A 386 -21.02 -20.81 -20.88
CA LYS A 386 -22.24 -20.81 -21.69
C LYS A 386 -22.04 -19.98 -22.95
N ASN A 387 -22.39 -20.54 -24.10
CA ASN A 387 -22.21 -19.92 -25.42
C ASN A 387 -20.76 -19.48 -25.67
N GLY A 388 -19.79 -20.23 -25.13
CA GLY A 388 -18.37 -19.93 -25.24
C GLY A 388 -17.86 -18.87 -24.26
N GLU A 389 -18.70 -18.23 -23.46
CA GLU A 389 -18.30 -17.21 -22.46
C GLU A 389 -18.35 -17.77 -21.04
N ILE A 390 -17.50 -17.24 -20.15
CA ILE A 390 -17.51 -17.62 -18.73
C ILE A 390 -18.73 -16.98 -18.06
N GLU A 391 -19.61 -17.81 -17.49
CA GLU A 391 -20.82 -17.37 -16.79
C GLU A 391 -20.53 -17.16 -15.31
N GLN A 392 -20.88 -15.99 -14.79
CA GLN A 392 -20.76 -15.65 -13.38
C GLN A 392 -22.10 -15.17 -12.82
N LYS A 393 -22.32 -15.40 -11.52
CA LYS A 393 -23.52 -14.93 -10.82
C LYS A 393 -23.15 -14.10 -9.61
N GLU A 394 -23.77 -12.94 -9.50
CA GLU A 394 -23.58 -12.01 -8.39
C GLU A 394 -24.28 -12.56 -7.14
N ILE A 395 -23.53 -12.81 -6.07
CA ILE A 395 -24.06 -13.21 -4.75
C ILE A 395 -24.40 -11.96 -3.94
N PHE A 396 -23.47 -11.01 -3.88
CA PHE A 396 -23.63 -9.73 -3.18
C PHE A 396 -23.32 -8.56 -4.12
N LYS A 397 -24.03 -7.45 -3.95
CA LYS A 397 -23.83 -6.20 -4.70
C LYS A 397 -24.01 -4.99 -3.82
N PHE A 398 -23.16 -3.98 -3.95
CA PHE A 398 -23.48 -2.64 -3.47
C PHE A 398 -24.25 -1.87 -4.54
N LYS A 399 -25.48 -1.45 -4.22
CA LYS A 399 -26.30 -0.59 -5.07
C LYS A 399 -26.25 0.84 -4.55
N GLN A 400 -25.52 1.70 -5.26
CA GLN A 400 -25.59 3.15 -5.03
C GLN A 400 -26.97 3.67 -5.45
N THR A 401 -27.63 4.38 -4.54
CA THR A 401 -28.96 4.98 -4.75
C THR A 401 -28.91 6.51 -4.86
N GLY A 402 -27.80 7.13 -4.47
CA GLY A 402 -27.60 8.56 -4.64
C GLY A 402 -26.29 9.08 -4.04
N VAL A 403 -26.18 10.40 -3.99
CA VAL A 403 -25.09 11.13 -3.32
C VAL A 403 -25.73 12.28 -2.53
N MET A 404 -25.37 12.44 -1.26
CA MET A 404 -25.85 13.53 -0.41
C MET A 404 -25.19 14.87 -0.81
N PRO A 405 -25.78 16.02 -0.43
CA PRO A 405 -25.20 17.34 -0.72
C PRO A 405 -23.78 17.55 -0.16
N ASN A 406 -23.39 16.82 0.90
CA ASN A 406 -22.05 16.83 1.46
C ASN A 406 -21.05 15.93 0.68
N GLY A 407 -21.46 15.33 -0.43
CA GLY A 407 -20.65 14.43 -1.26
C GLY A 407 -20.64 12.95 -0.82
N GLU A 408 -21.33 12.60 0.26
CA GLU A 408 -21.37 11.22 0.77
C GLU A 408 -22.22 10.30 -0.11
N VAL A 409 -21.71 9.10 -0.43
CA VAL A 409 -22.43 8.14 -1.27
C VAL A 409 -23.45 7.38 -0.44
N ILE A 410 -24.71 7.41 -0.90
CA ILE A 410 -25.81 6.63 -0.33
C ILE A 410 -26.00 5.36 -1.17
N GLY A 411 -26.12 4.22 -0.50
CA GLY A 411 -26.44 2.96 -1.13
C GLY A 411 -26.66 1.87 -0.10
N GLU A 412 -26.94 0.67 -0.58
CA GLU A 412 -27.19 -0.51 0.24
C GLU A 412 -26.49 -1.74 -0.34
N PHE A 413 -26.13 -2.68 0.53
CA PHE A 413 -25.67 -4.00 0.10
C PHE A 413 -26.88 -4.90 -0.10
N LEU A 414 -26.98 -5.49 -1.29
CA LEU A 414 -27.98 -6.45 -1.70
C LEU A 414 -27.38 -7.84 -1.75
N MET A 415 -28.17 -8.84 -1.35
CA MET A 415 -27.87 -10.25 -1.55
C MET A 415 -28.87 -10.84 -2.55
N HIS A 416 -28.39 -11.51 -3.59
CA HIS A 416 -29.25 -12.17 -4.57
C HIS A 416 -29.81 -13.48 -3.99
N LYS A 417 -31.10 -13.71 -4.20
CA LYS A 417 -31.82 -14.86 -3.63
C LYS A 417 -31.64 -16.11 -4.48
N TYR A 418 -30.52 -16.80 -4.28
CA TYR A 418 -30.28 -18.15 -4.77
C TYR A 418 -29.22 -18.84 -3.90
N ILE A 419 -29.04 -20.14 -4.09
CA ILE A 419 -28.00 -20.91 -3.39
C ILE A 419 -26.77 -20.97 -4.31
N PRO A 420 -25.63 -20.37 -3.94
CA PRO A 420 -24.41 -20.43 -4.73
C PRO A 420 -23.93 -21.87 -4.93
N LYS A 421 -23.44 -22.22 -6.13
CA LYS A 421 -22.83 -23.54 -6.40
C LYS A 421 -21.68 -23.81 -5.43
N VAL A 422 -20.87 -22.80 -5.14
CA VAL A 422 -19.73 -22.91 -4.21
C VAL A 422 -20.15 -23.32 -2.79
N TYR A 423 -21.40 -23.06 -2.39
CA TYR A 423 -21.89 -23.41 -1.05
C TYR A 423 -21.84 -24.92 -0.79
N SER A 424 -22.07 -25.74 -1.82
CA SER A 424 -21.91 -27.19 -1.71
C SER A 424 -20.48 -27.61 -1.37
N ARG A 425 -19.47 -26.94 -1.95
CA ARG A 425 -18.05 -27.18 -1.64
C ARG A 425 -17.69 -26.75 -0.22
N ILE A 426 -18.26 -25.63 0.23
CA ILE A 426 -18.09 -25.13 1.60
C ILE A 426 -18.64 -26.16 2.61
N LYS A 427 -19.82 -26.72 2.36
CA LYS A 427 -20.42 -27.76 3.23
C LYS A 427 -19.61 -29.05 3.30
N VAL A 428 -19.00 -29.49 2.19
CA VAL A 428 -18.16 -30.70 2.18
C VAL A 428 -16.91 -30.55 3.05
N ARG A 429 -16.53 -29.32 3.40
CA ARG A 429 -15.43 -29.01 4.32
C ARG A 429 -15.90 -28.82 5.77
N ASP A 430 -17.11 -29.28 6.10
CA ASP A 430 -17.75 -29.18 7.42
C ASP A 430 -17.92 -27.74 7.93
N ILE A 431 -18.08 -26.78 7.03
CA ILE A 431 -18.36 -25.37 7.35
C ILE A 431 -19.86 -25.13 7.20
N ASP A 432 -20.60 -25.24 8.31
CA ASP A 432 -22.07 -25.12 8.33
C ASP A 432 -22.59 -23.72 8.72
N ASP A 433 -21.69 -22.78 9.01
CA ASP A 433 -22.00 -21.44 9.53
C ASP A 433 -22.56 -20.46 8.48
N LEU A 434 -23.17 -20.94 7.39
CA LEU A 434 -23.86 -20.09 6.40
C LEU A 434 -25.31 -20.53 6.16
N THR A 435 -25.84 -21.40 7.02
CA THR A 435 -27.21 -21.90 6.89
C THR A 435 -28.25 -20.79 7.09
N ASP A 436 -27.96 -19.75 7.88
CA ASP A 436 -28.82 -18.56 8.00
C ASP A 436 -28.77 -17.65 6.76
N ILE A 437 -27.71 -17.76 5.93
CA ILE A 437 -27.52 -16.95 4.73
C ILE A 437 -28.11 -17.64 3.49
N PHE A 438 -27.84 -18.94 3.33
CA PHE A 438 -28.22 -19.72 2.14
C PHE A 438 -29.04 -20.98 2.45
N GLY A 439 -29.28 -21.31 3.71
CA GLY A 439 -30.19 -22.38 4.11
C GLY A 439 -31.64 -22.03 3.76
N LYS A 440 -32.40 -23.06 3.40
CA LYS A 440 -33.79 -22.93 2.96
C LYS A 440 -34.74 -22.55 4.08
#